data_AF-A0A6S6G6W1-F1
#
_entry.id   AF-A0A6S6G6W1-F1
#
_cell.length_a   1.000
_cell.length_b   1.000
_cell.length_c   1.000
_cell.angle_alpha   90.00
_cell.angle_beta   90.00
_cell.angle_gamma   90.00
#
_symmetry.space_group_name_H-M   'P 1'
#
loop_
_entity.id
_entity.type
_entity.pdbx_description
1 polymer ?
#
loop_
_entity_poly.entity_id
_entity_poly.type
_entity_poly.pdbx_seq_one_letter_code
_entity_poly.pdbx_strand_id
1 'polypeptide(L)'
;MAKGNTLQAMLDRAKVGGDTPATPTPIVAPTIPKPAQAGRQGTKLIGGHFAPEVSTQLRILAAEEGTTVQSLLGEALDDLFVKKGKGRVARGV
;
A
#
# COMPACT_ATOMS: atom_id res chain seq x y z
N MET A 1 -30.17 22.93 41.48
CA MET A 1 -29.17 22.09 40.78
C MET A 1 -29.23 22.43 39.31
N ALA A 2 -28.16 22.98 38.73
CA ALA A 2 -27.95 23.05 37.29
C ALA A 2 -26.44 23.26 37.05
N LYS A 3 -25.72 22.15 36.83
CA LYS A 3 -24.28 22.17 36.55
C LYS A 3 -24.11 22.66 35.10
N GLY A 4 -23.54 23.85 34.93
CA GLY A 4 -23.31 24.44 33.61
C GLY A 4 -22.48 23.51 32.72
N ASN A 5 -22.97 23.28 31.50
CA ASN A 5 -22.49 22.28 30.56
C ASN A 5 -21.17 22.73 29.91
N THR A 6 -20.03 22.24 30.42
CA THR A 6 -18.67 22.58 29.97
C THR A 6 -18.42 22.33 28.48
N LEU A 7 -19.13 21.36 27.90
CA LEU A 7 -19.07 21.05 26.47
C LEU A 7 -19.62 22.19 25.60
N GLN A 8 -20.61 22.94 26.08
CA GLN A 8 -21.19 24.05 25.33
C GLN A 8 -20.21 25.21 25.20
N ALA A 9 -19.44 25.50 26.27
CA ALA A 9 -18.42 26.54 26.27
C ALA A 9 -17.26 26.23 25.31
N MET A 10 -16.91 24.95 25.16
CA MET A 10 -15.88 24.52 24.21
C MET A 10 -16.33 24.68 22.76
N LEU A 11 -17.63 24.48 22.48
CA LEU A 11 -18.17 24.59 21.12
C LEU A 11 -18.27 26.06 20.66
N ASP A 12 -18.63 26.98 21.55
CA ASP A 12 -18.64 28.42 21.24
C ASP A 12 -17.22 28.97 21.01
N ARG A 13 -16.23 28.48 21.77
CA ARG A 13 -14.81 28.81 21.54
C ARG A 13 -14.33 28.39 20.15
N ALA A 14 -14.81 27.26 19.65
CA ALA A 14 -14.46 26.77 18.31
C ALA A 14 -15.12 27.57 17.18
N LYS A 15 -16.32 28.14 17.39
CA LYS A 15 -17.02 28.96 16.39
C LYS A 15 -16.43 30.37 16.22
N VAL A 16 -15.74 30.91 17.21
CA VAL A 16 -15.20 32.28 17.18
C VAL A 16 -13.77 32.34 16.63
N GLY A 17 -13.07 31.21 16.51
CA GLY A 17 -11.71 31.13 15.94
C GLY A 17 -11.66 31.09 14.42
N GLY A 18 -12.35 32.02 13.76
CA GLY A 18 -12.31 32.20 12.31
C GLY A 18 -11.40 33.38 11.94
N ASP A 19 -10.11 33.28 12.25
CA ASP A 19 -9.09 34.20 11.75
C ASP A 19 -8.17 33.45 10.78
N THR A 20 -8.41 33.71 9.50
CA THR A 20 -7.56 33.59 8.31
C THR A 20 -6.31 32.68 8.40
N PRO A 21 -6.27 31.55 7.67
CA PRO A 21 -5.05 30.76 7.55
C PRO A 21 -3.97 31.54 6.79
N ALA A 22 -2.92 31.96 7.50
CA ALA A 22 -1.64 32.25 6.87
C ALA A 22 -1.15 30.96 6.21
N THR A 23 -0.91 31.00 4.90
CA THR A 23 -0.35 29.90 4.13
C THR A 23 0.95 29.42 4.77
N PRO A 24 1.05 28.17 5.27
CA PRO A 24 2.32 27.65 5.74
C PRO A 24 3.22 27.43 4.52
N THR A 25 4.30 28.20 4.42
CA THR A 25 5.44 27.90 3.55
C THR A 25 5.90 26.46 3.81
N PRO A 26 6.05 25.61 2.78
CA PRO A 26 6.47 24.22 2.97
C PRO A 26 7.92 24.19 3.48
N ILE A 27 8.10 23.72 4.70
CA ILE A 27 9.42 23.38 5.23
C ILE A 27 9.86 22.11 4.48
N VAL A 28 10.82 22.25 3.57
CA VAL A 28 11.43 21.12 2.86
C VAL A 28 12.32 20.39 3.86
N ALA A 29 11.80 19.31 4.47
CA ALA A 29 12.61 18.40 5.26
C ALA A 29 13.65 17.71 4.35
N PRO A 30 14.92 17.56 4.78
CA PRO A 30 15.91 16.84 4.00
C PRO A 30 15.47 15.37 3.84
N THR A 31 15.29 14.95 2.58
CA THR A 31 14.93 13.57 2.24
C THR A 31 16.13 12.66 2.52
N ILE A 32 16.18 12.03 3.68
CA ILE A 32 17.16 10.98 3.97
C ILE A 32 16.85 9.82 3.00
N PRO A 33 17.79 9.42 2.11
CA PRO A 33 17.55 8.31 1.20
C PRO A 33 17.33 7.05 2.04
N LYS A 34 16.11 6.51 2.00
CA LYS A 34 15.77 5.25 2.67
C LYS A 34 16.65 4.15 2.07
N PRO A 35 17.35 3.33 2.88
CA PRO A 35 18.16 2.24 2.35
C PRO A 35 17.31 1.37 1.43
N ALA A 36 17.84 1.11 0.23
CA ALA A 36 17.21 0.22 -0.74
C ALA A 36 16.92 -1.12 -0.06
N GLN A 37 15.65 -1.51 -0.01
CA GLN A 37 15.25 -2.77 0.60
C GLN A 37 16.01 -3.91 -0.08
N ALA A 38 16.86 -4.61 0.68
CA ALA A 38 17.72 -5.67 0.17
C ALA A 38 16.96 -6.72 -0.66
N GLY A 39 15.69 -6.98 -0.33
CA GLY A 39 14.82 -7.92 -1.04
C GLY A 39 14.42 -7.53 -2.47
N ARG A 40 14.78 -6.34 -2.96
CA ARG A 40 14.53 -5.91 -4.36
C ARG A 40 15.80 -5.86 -5.22
N GLN A 41 16.95 -6.25 -4.67
CA GLN A 41 18.19 -6.29 -5.44
C GLN A 41 18.11 -7.39 -6.50
N GLY A 42 18.37 -7.04 -7.76
CA GLY A 42 18.32 -7.98 -8.88
C GLY A 42 16.93 -8.32 -9.41
N THR A 43 15.84 -7.78 -8.82
CA THR A 43 14.47 -8.02 -9.30
C THR A 43 13.88 -6.79 -9.97
N LYS A 44 12.95 -7.00 -10.92
CA LYS A 44 12.21 -5.93 -11.60
C LYS A 44 10.73 -6.06 -11.28
N LEU A 45 10.06 -4.92 -11.08
CA LEU A 45 8.61 -4.89 -10.89
C LEU A 45 7.93 -5.22 -12.23
N ILE A 46 7.10 -6.27 -12.21
CA ILE A 46 6.19 -6.61 -13.30
C ILE A 46 4.77 -6.42 -12.75
N GLY A 47 3.99 -5.52 -13.32
CA GLY A 47 2.65 -5.20 -12.83
C GLY A 47 1.73 -4.64 -13.92
N GLY A 48 0.43 -4.77 -13.69
CA GLY A 48 -0.64 -4.26 -14.57
C GLY A 48 -1.88 -3.93 -13.75
N HIS A 49 -2.88 -3.31 -14.40
CA HIS A 49 -4.18 -3.06 -13.78
C HIS A 49 -5.11 -4.25 -13.96
N PHE A 50 -5.69 -4.70 -12.87
CA PHE A 50 -6.64 -5.81 -12.82
C PHE A 50 -7.86 -5.38 -12.00
N ALA A 51 -8.96 -6.09 -12.19
CA ALA A 51 -10.14 -5.91 -11.37
C ALA A 51 -9.82 -6.26 -9.89
N PRO A 52 -10.39 -5.55 -8.91
CA PRO A 52 -10.11 -5.78 -7.50
C PRO A 52 -10.41 -7.23 -7.07
N GLU A 53 -11.38 -7.88 -7.71
CA GLU A 53 -11.76 -9.27 -7.48
C GLU A 53 -10.59 -10.23 -7.73
N VAL A 54 -9.76 -9.97 -8.75
CA VAL A 54 -8.57 -10.77 -9.06
C VAL A 54 -7.58 -10.72 -7.90
N SER A 55 -7.38 -9.53 -7.33
CA SER A 55 -6.48 -9.36 -6.20
C SER A 55 -6.98 -10.09 -4.94
N THR A 56 -8.29 -10.13 -4.73
CA THR A 56 -8.91 -10.85 -3.63
C THR A 56 -8.76 -12.35 -3.80
N GLN A 57 -9.05 -12.88 -4.99
CA GLN A 57 -8.90 -14.30 -5.28
C GLN A 57 -7.45 -14.79 -5.12
N LEU A 58 -6.46 -14.02 -5.60
CA LEU A 58 -5.05 -14.38 -5.44
C LEU A 58 -4.63 -14.46 -3.96
N ARG A 59 -5.17 -13.57 -3.11
CA ARG A 59 -4.88 -13.61 -1.67
C ARG A 59 -5.55 -14.77 -0.96
N ILE A 60 -6.78 -15.10 -1.34
CA ILE A 60 -7.50 -16.26 -0.80
C ILE A 60 -6.73 -17.53 -1.16
N LEU A 61 -6.37 -17.70 -2.43
CA LEU A 61 -5.61 -18.86 -2.88
C LEU A 61 -4.26 -18.99 -2.16
N ALA A 62 -3.53 -17.88 -2.01
CA ALA A 62 -2.28 -17.87 -1.26
C ALA A 62 -2.46 -18.30 0.20
N ALA A 63 -3.56 -17.88 0.85
CA ALA A 63 -3.87 -18.26 2.21
C ALA A 63 -4.27 -19.74 2.33
N GLU A 64 -5.04 -20.25 1.37
CA GLU A 64 -5.45 -21.67 1.31
C GLU A 64 -4.25 -22.60 1.10
N GLU A 65 -3.32 -22.24 0.22
CA GLU A 65 -2.14 -23.04 -0.10
C GLU A 65 -0.96 -22.81 0.85
N GLY A 66 -1.06 -21.83 1.77
CA GLY A 66 0.04 -21.47 2.66
C GLY A 66 1.25 -20.88 1.94
N THR A 67 1.03 -20.23 0.81
CA THR A 67 2.07 -19.61 -0.03
C THR A 67 1.90 -18.08 -0.08
N THR A 68 2.63 -17.41 -0.97
CA THR A 68 2.52 -15.98 -1.19
C THR A 68 1.97 -15.68 -2.58
N VAL A 69 1.31 -14.53 -2.72
CA VAL A 69 0.87 -14.03 -4.04
C VAL A 69 2.04 -13.92 -5.02
N GLN A 70 3.24 -13.59 -4.54
CA GLN A 70 4.44 -13.53 -5.38
C GLN A 70 4.84 -14.91 -5.93
N SER A 71 4.76 -15.95 -5.10
CA SER A 71 5.05 -17.33 -5.51
C SER A 71 4.02 -17.83 -6.54
N LEU A 72 2.72 -17.58 -6.30
CA LEU A 72 1.66 -17.89 -7.26
C LEU A 72 1.86 -17.19 -8.60
N LEU A 73 2.21 -15.90 -8.59
CA LEU A 73 2.52 -15.16 -9.80
C LEU A 73 3.76 -15.72 -10.51
N GLY A 74 4.80 -16.11 -9.76
CA GLY A 74 5.99 -16.77 -10.30
C GLY A 74 5.65 -18.07 -11.03
N GLU A 75 4.84 -18.93 -10.40
CA GLU A 75 4.37 -20.18 -11.01
C GLU A 75 3.53 -19.93 -12.26
N ALA A 76 2.56 -19.02 -12.21
CA ALA A 76 1.73 -18.69 -13.36
C ALA A 76 2.54 -18.16 -14.55
N LEU A 77 3.60 -17.38 -14.27
CA LEU A 77 4.53 -16.90 -15.30
C LEU A 77 5.38 -18.04 -15.88
N ASP A 78 5.86 -18.97 -15.05
CA ASP A 78 6.58 -20.15 -15.51
C ASP A 78 5.73 -21.05 -16.39
N ASP A 79 4.49 -21.30 -15.99
CA ASP A 79 3.51 -22.04 -16.78
C ASP A 79 3.22 -21.37 -18.12
N LEU A 80 3.13 -20.04 -18.13
CA LEU A 80 2.99 -19.28 -19.36
C LEU A 80 4.20 -19.45 -20.28
N PHE A 81 5.43 -19.42 -19.74
CA PHE A 81 6.64 -19.63 -20.51
C PHE A 81 6.72 -21.04 -21.10
N VAL A 82 6.45 -22.06 -20.30
CA VAL A 82 6.40 -23.46 -20.76
C VAL A 82 5.37 -23.63 -21.87
N LYS A 83 4.16 -23.08 -21.70
CA LYS A 83 3.11 -23.10 -22.74
C LYS A 83 3.52 -22.40 -24.04
N LYS A 84 4.44 -21.44 -23.97
CA LYS A 84 4.98 -20.72 -25.13
C LYS A 84 6.28 -21.34 -25.68
N GLY A 85 6.65 -22.53 -25.22
CA GLY A 85 7.87 -23.23 -25.65
C GLY A 85 9.16 -22.62 -25.07
N LYS A 86 9.05 -21.79 -24.03
CA LYS A 86 10.18 -21.22 -23.28
C LYS A 86 10.42 -22.06 -22.01
N GLY A 87 11.65 -22.06 -21.50
CA GLY A 87 11.97 -22.69 -20.21
C GLY A 87 11.36 -21.94 -19.02
N ARG A 88 11.37 -22.56 -17.84
CA ARG A 88 11.02 -21.90 -16.57
C ARG A 88 12.08 -20.88 -16.18
N VAL A 89 11.65 -19.72 -15.68
CA VAL A 89 12.50 -18.56 -15.36
C VAL A 89 12.29 -18.08 -13.92
N ALA A 90 11.11 -18.28 -13.32
CA ALA A 90 10.73 -17.76 -12.02
C ALA A 90 11.14 -18.63 -10.82
N ARG A 91 11.85 -19.75 -11.05
CA ARG A 91 12.29 -20.69 -10.01
C ARG A 91 13.41 -20.09 -9.14
N GLY A 92 13.08 -19.14 -8.26
CA GLY A 92 14.02 -18.49 -7.34
C GLY A 92 13.54 -17.21 -6.67
N VAL A 93 12.23 -16.90 -6.72
CA VAL A 93 11.62 -15.76 -6.02
C VAL A 93 11.06 -16.13 -4.66
#